data_AF-A0A356VWA1-F1
#
_entry.id   AF-A0A356VWA1-F1
#
_cell.length_a   1.000
_cell.length_b   1.000
_cell.length_c   1.000
_cell.angle_alpha   90.00
_cell.angle_beta   90.00
_cell.angle_gamma   90.00
#
_symmetry.space_group_name_H-M   'P 1'
#
loop_
_entity.id
_entity.type
_entity.pdbx_description
1 polymer ?
#
loop_
_entity_poly.entity_id
_entity_poly.type
_entity_poly.pdbx_seq_one_letter_code
_entity_poly.pdbx_strand_id
1 'polypeptide(L)'
;MHASHFKLSNVYFFYFAVFGLFIPYAGLYYEYLGFNALQIGQLSALFVVTKVIAPNLLGWLSDKTGLQMTWVKWSAFLTFASLWLFAEQVSFNGILFSVFLFSIFFHSSLPIFESYTLTSLKSDKASYGKIRLWGSVGFILSVLLVGFLVDKHGLAIFPWLLLFTAVLVWLSSLFLFDFSVTKTATIPHNFISVIKKPHVIALLIVGMLIQFSHGTYYGFYSIFLADAGYSKTAIAWLWTISVLAEIGVFQW
;
A
#
# COMPACT_ATOMS: atom_id res chain seq x y z
N MET A 1 -11.36 17.08 18.40
CA MET A 1 -11.06 15.64 18.23
C MET A 1 -11.63 15.07 16.93
N HIS A 2 -12.94 15.17 16.66
CA HIS A 2 -13.56 14.58 15.45
C HIS A 2 -12.96 15.02 14.10
N ALA A 3 -12.61 16.31 13.95
CA ALA A 3 -12.00 16.81 12.71
C ALA A 3 -10.59 16.23 12.43
N SER A 4 -9.86 15.79 13.46
CA SER A 4 -8.57 15.11 13.29
C SER A 4 -8.76 13.67 12.82
N HIS A 5 -9.74 12.96 13.40
CA HIS A 5 -10.04 11.57 13.02
C HIS A 5 -10.47 11.47 11.57
N PHE A 6 -11.34 12.38 11.11
CA PHE A 6 -11.78 12.42 9.72
C PHE A 6 -10.60 12.61 8.75
N LYS A 7 -9.69 13.55 9.03
CA LYS A 7 -8.51 13.79 8.19
C LYS A 7 -7.59 12.57 8.13
N LEU A 8 -7.34 11.92 9.27
CA LEU A 8 -6.54 10.70 9.34
C LEU A 8 -7.20 9.56 8.56
N SER A 9 -8.50 9.37 8.74
CA SER A 9 -9.30 8.36 8.03
C SER A 9 -9.28 8.56 6.52
N ASN A 10 -9.32 9.80 6.03
CA ASN A 10 -9.25 10.08 4.59
C ASN A 10 -7.92 9.65 3.98
N VAL A 11 -6.80 9.90 4.66
CA VAL A 11 -5.49 9.44 4.17
C VAL A 11 -5.43 7.92 4.12
N TYR A 12 -5.92 7.22 5.15
CA TYR A 12 -6.04 5.77 5.13
C TYR A 12 -6.93 5.28 3.98
N PHE A 13 -8.09 5.88 3.80
CA PHE A 13 -9.03 5.52 2.75
C PHE A 13 -8.37 5.57 1.37
N PHE A 14 -7.77 6.70 1.00
CA PHE A 14 -7.14 6.84 -0.32
C PHE A 14 -5.87 6.00 -0.46
N TYR A 15 -5.07 5.85 0.61
CA TYR A 15 -3.86 5.02 0.57
C TYR A 15 -4.22 3.56 0.26
N PHE A 16 -5.20 3.02 0.98
CA PHE A 16 -5.68 1.66 0.75
C PHE A 16 -6.52 1.54 -0.53
N ALA A 17 -7.11 2.63 -1.01
CA ALA A 17 -7.70 2.65 -2.34
C ALA A 17 -6.65 2.40 -3.43
N VAL A 18 -5.49 3.08 -3.38
CA VAL A 18 -4.35 2.81 -4.29
C VAL A 18 -3.92 1.34 -4.19
N PHE A 19 -3.83 0.81 -2.97
CA PHE A 19 -3.47 -0.60 -2.76
C PHE A 19 -4.49 -1.58 -3.38
N GLY A 20 -5.78 -1.29 -3.21
CA GLY A 20 -6.90 -2.05 -3.79
C GLY A 20 -6.99 -1.94 -5.31
N LEU A 21 -6.52 -0.86 -5.91
CA LEU A 21 -6.33 -0.80 -7.36
C LEU A 21 -5.14 -1.65 -7.78
N PHE A 22 -3.98 -1.41 -7.16
CA PHE A 22 -2.72 -1.93 -7.66
C PHE A 22 -2.65 -3.46 -7.56
N ILE A 23 -2.95 -4.04 -6.39
CA ILE A 23 -2.73 -5.46 -6.15
C ILE A 23 -3.55 -6.36 -7.09
N PRO A 24 -4.87 -6.20 -7.24
CA PRO A 24 -5.68 -7.10 -8.07
C PRO A 24 -5.48 -6.90 -9.57
N TYR A 25 -5.11 -5.70 -10.01
CA TYR A 25 -5.14 -5.33 -11.44
C TYR A 25 -3.77 -5.11 -12.06
N ALA A 26 -2.69 -4.93 -11.29
CA ALA A 26 -1.35 -4.72 -11.86
C ALA A 26 -0.89 -5.90 -12.72
N GLY A 27 -1.07 -7.15 -12.26
CA GLY A 27 -0.73 -8.34 -13.03
C GLY A 27 -1.49 -8.41 -14.36
N LEU A 28 -2.79 -8.14 -14.34
CA LEU A 28 -3.63 -8.07 -15.55
C LEU A 28 -3.18 -6.97 -16.50
N TYR A 29 -2.78 -5.80 -15.97
CA TYR A 29 -2.26 -4.71 -16.80
C TYR A 29 -0.91 -5.06 -17.44
N TYR A 30 -0.03 -5.75 -16.71
CA TYR A 30 1.25 -6.22 -17.26
C TYR A 30 1.05 -7.24 -18.39
N GLU A 31 0.11 -8.17 -18.22
CA GLU A 31 -0.30 -9.10 -19.27
C GLU A 31 -0.91 -8.38 -20.47
N TYR A 32 -1.75 -7.36 -20.23
CA TYR A 32 -2.30 -6.50 -21.28
C TYR A 32 -1.21 -5.76 -22.09
N LEU A 33 -0.10 -5.37 -21.44
CA LEU A 33 1.08 -4.81 -22.12
C LEU A 33 1.90 -5.85 -22.89
N GLY A 34 1.51 -7.14 -22.84
CA GLY A 34 2.19 -8.24 -23.52
C GLY A 34 3.40 -8.78 -22.76
N PHE A 35 3.53 -8.48 -21.47
CA PHE A 35 4.64 -9.02 -20.66
C PHE A 35 4.41 -10.50 -20.34
N ASN A 36 5.49 -11.27 -20.41
CA ASN A 36 5.44 -12.70 -20.08
C ASN A 36 5.45 -12.94 -18.56
N ALA A 37 5.16 -14.17 -18.14
CA ALA A 37 5.09 -14.55 -16.72
C ALA A 37 6.38 -14.24 -15.94
N LEU A 38 7.56 -14.35 -16.56
CA LEU A 38 8.82 -14.03 -15.90
C LEU A 38 8.92 -12.53 -15.59
N GLN A 39 8.55 -11.68 -16.54
CA GLN A 39 8.52 -10.23 -16.38
C GLN A 39 7.51 -9.78 -15.33
N ILE A 40 6.31 -10.38 -15.32
CA ILE A 40 5.28 -10.15 -14.29
C ILE A 40 5.79 -10.56 -12.91
N GLY A 41 6.47 -11.71 -12.82
CA GLY A 41 7.11 -12.18 -11.60
C GLY A 41 8.19 -11.23 -11.10
N GLN A 42 9.03 -10.69 -11.99
CA GLN A 42 10.06 -9.70 -11.66
C GLN A 42 9.45 -8.39 -11.12
N LEU A 43 8.40 -7.87 -11.76
CA LEU A 43 7.70 -6.67 -11.31
C LEU A 43 7.04 -6.88 -9.93
N SER A 44 6.40 -8.04 -9.74
CA SER A 44 5.77 -8.42 -8.48
C SER A 44 6.81 -8.56 -7.36
N ALA A 45 7.92 -9.24 -7.65
CA ALA A 45 9.03 -9.40 -6.71
C ALA A 45 9.65 -8.05 -6.32
N LEU A 46 9.88 -7.16 -7.29
CA LEU A 46 10.41 -5.82 -7.06
C LEU A 46 9.50 -5.00 -6.14
N PHE A 47 8.19 -5.03 -6.38
CA PHE A 47 7.20 -4.36 -5.55
C PHE A 47 7.22 -4.88 -4.10
N VAL A 48 7.43 -6.19 -3.89
CA VAL A 48 7.50 -6.79 -2.55
C VAL A 48 8.85 -6.55 -1.86
N VAL A 49 9.97 -6.69 -2.56
CA VAL A 49 11.33 -6.53 -1.99
C VAL A 49 11.56 -5.12 -1.46
N THR A 50 11.08 -4.11 -2.19
CA THR A 50 11.19 -2.71 -1.78
C THR A 50 10.44 -2.42 -0.47
N LYS A 51 9.39 -3.17 -0.14
CA LYS A 51 8.66 -3.09 1.14
C LYS A 51 9.56 -3.38 2.34
N VAL A 52 10.61 -4.19 2.19
CA VAL A 52 11.54 -4.53 3.28
C VAL A 52 12.54 -3.40 3.53
N ILE A 53 13.00 -2.74 2.47
CA ILE A 53 14.11 -1.79 2.55
C ILE A 53 13.62 -0.36 2.73
N ALA A 54 12.65 0.06 1.92
CA ALA A 54 12.27 1.46 1.79
C ALA A 54 11.75 2.08 3.10
N PRO A 55 10.83 1.44 3.85
CA PRO A 55 10.27 2.05 5.05
C PRO A 55 11.30 2.25 6.16
N ASN A 56 12.32 1.38 6.25
CA ASN A 56 13.38 1.51 7.25
C ASN A 56 14.24 2.76 6.99
N LEU A 57 14.57 3.03 5.72
CA LEU A 57 15.39 4.18 5.35
C LEU A 57 14.63 5.49 5.55
N LEU A 58 13.43 5.61 4.97
CA LEU A 58 12.63 6.82 5.03
C LEU A 58 12.01 7.06 6.41
N GLY A 59 11.67 5.99 7.14
CA GLY A 59 11.24 6.07 8.54
C GLY A 59 12.33 6.63 9.45
N TRP A 60 13.57 6.15 9.33
CA TRP A 60 14.70 6.69 10.08
C TRP A 60 15.00 8.16 9.77
N LEU A 61 14.91 8.57 8.49
CA LEU A 61 15.04 9.97 8.07
C LEU A 61 13.94 10.85 8.69
N SER A 62 12.70 10.35 8.67
CA SER A 62 11.54 10.99 9.29
C SER A 62 11.74 11.18 10.80
N ASP A 63 12.17 10.15 11.51
CA ASP A 63 12.37 10.22 12.97
C ASP A 63 13.52 11.15 13.35
N LYS A 64 14.59 11.18 12.55
CA LYS A 64 15.72 12.10 12.75
C LYS A 64 15.30 13.57 12.63
N THR A 65 14.56 13.89 11.57
CA THR A 65 14.10 15.25 11.29
C THR A 65 12.94 15.68 12.18
N GLY A 66 12.15 14.74 12.71
CA GLY A 66 10.97 15.02 13.53
C GLY A 66 9.77 15.57 12.74
N LEU A 67 9.81 15.47 11.40
CA LEU A 67 8.81 16.03 10.49
C LEU A 67 8.03 14.92 9.76
N GLN A 68 7.37 14.05 10.53
CA GLN A 68 6.71 12.85 10.02
C GLN A 68 5.74 13.14 8.87
N MET A 69 4.85 14.13 9.01
CA MET A 69 3.89 14.44 7.95
C MET A 69 4.52 15.10 6.75
N THR A 70 5.59 15.86 6.92
CA THR A 70 6.36 16.37 5.79
C THR A 70 6.91 15.21 4.95
N TRP A 71 7.45 14.17 5.57
CA TRP A 71 7.91 12.97 4.86
C TRP A 71 6.77 12.16 4.23
N VAL A 72 5.61 12.07 4.89
CA VAL A 72 4.41 11.44 4.29
C VAL A 72 3.96 12.21 3.05
N LYS A 73 3.91 13.55 3.09
CA LYS A 73 3.51 14.40 1.95
C LYS A 73 4.47 14.25 0.77
N TRP A 74 5.78 14.26 1.03
CA TRP A 74 6.79 14.03 -0.01
C TRP A 74 6.70 12.63 -0.58
N SER A 75 6.52 11.61 0.26
CA SER A 75 6.34 10.24 -0.20
C SER A 75 5.09 10.11 -1.07
N ALA A 76 3.97 10.70 -0.66
CA ALA A 76 2.74 10.70 -1.45
C ALA A 76 2.89 11.43 -2.79
N PHE A 77 3.58 12.58 -2.80
CA PHE A 77 3.89 13.31 -4.03
C PHE A 77 4.78 12.51 -4.97
N LEU A 78 5.84 11.87 -4.45
CA LEU A 78 6.76 11.07 -5.25
C LEU A 78 6.12 9.76 -5.71
N THR A 79 5.20 9.19 -4.94
CA THR A 79 4.30 8.11 -5.40
C THR A 79 3.46 8.57 -6.58
N PHE A 80 2.82 9.74 -6.50
CA PHE A 80 2.07 10.32 -7.61
C PHE A 80 2.97 10.52 -8.85
N ALA A 81 4.14 11.14 -8.71
CA ALA A 81 5.06 11.38 -9.81
C ALA A 81 5.57 10.06 -10.44
N SER A 82 5.80 9.03 -9.62
CA SER A 82 6.19 7.70 -10.10
C SER A 82 5.06 7.01 -10.87
N LEU A 83 3.82 7.20 -10.44
CA LEU A 83 2.64 6.67 -11.15
C LEU A 83 2.31 7.47 -12.42
N TRP A 84 2.67 8.75 -12.47
CA TRP A 84 2.62 9.53 -13.70
C TRP A 84 3.57 8.93 -14.73
N LEU A 85 4.81 8.67 -14.33
CA LEU A 85 5.77 7.98 -15.18
C LEU A 85 5.22 6.62 -15.62
N PHE A 86 4.69 5.81 -14.70
CA PHE A 86 4.09 4.51 -15.00
C PHE A 86 3.00 4.59 -16.10
N ALA A 87 2.14 5.60 -16.07
CA ALA A 87 1.07 5.78 -17.05
C ALA A 87 1.55 6.08 -18.47
N GLU A 88 2.74 6.67 -18.61
CA GLU A 88 3.36 7.01 -19.89
C GLU A 88 4.22 5.88 -20.46
N GLN A 89 4.46 4.80 -19.70
CA GLN A 89 5.32 3.69 -20.12
C GLN A 89 4.54 2.52 -20.69
N VAL A 90 5.06 1.95 -21.77
CA VAL A 90 4.63 0.66 -22.34
C VAL A 90 5.74 -0.37 -22.39
N SER A 91 7.00 0.06 -22.24
CA SER A 91 8.16 -0.83 -22.26
C SER A 91 8.39 -1.48 -20.89
N PHE A 92 8.91 -2.71 -20.88
CA PHE A 92 9.21 -3.42 -19.63
C PHE A 92 10.15 -2.63 -18.72
N ASN A 93 11.24 -2.09 -19.25
CA ASN A 93 12.22 -1.32 -18.46
C ASN A 93 11.61 -0.03 -17.90
N GLY A 94 10.76 0.66 -18.67
CA GLY A 94 10.04 1.85 -18.22
C GLY A 94 9.08 1.53 -17.08
N ILE A 95 8.30 0.46 -17.21
CA ILE A 95 7.39 -0.02 -16.17
C ILE A 95 8.17 -0.47 -14.93
N LEU A 96 9.26 -1.23 -15.09
CA LEU A 96 10.13 -1.70 -14.01
C LEU A 96 10.69 -0.53 -13.19
N PHE A 97 11.22 0.49 -13.87
CA PHE A 97 11.75 1.67 -13.21
C PHE A 97 10.65 2.48 -12.50
N SER A 98 9.49 2.64 -13.14
CA SER A 98 8.36 3.36 -12.53
C SER A 98 7.81 2.64 -11.30
N VAL A 99 7.70 1.31 -11.35
CA VAL A 99 7.27 0.47 -10.22
C VAL A 99 8.30 0.52 -9.09
N PHE A 100 9.60 0.51 -9.41
CA PHE A 100 10.67 0.66 -8.40
C PHE A 100 10.54 1.96 -7.61
N LEU A 101 10.38 3.10 -8.30
CA LEU A 101 10.21 4.39 -7.64
C LEU A 101 8.90 4.43 -6.86
N PHE A 102 7.80 4.03 -7.50
CA PHE A 102 6.48 3.95 -6.89
C PHE A 102 6.51 3.18 -5.57
N SER A 103 7.10 1.98 -5.57
CA SER A 103 7.09 1.08 -4.42
C SER A 103 7.93 1.60 -3.25
N ILE A 104 9.06 2.27 -3.52
CA ILE A 104 9.88 2.90 -2.47
C ILE A 104 9.07 3.91 -1.67
N PHE A 105 8.42 4.85 -2.36
CA PHE A 105 7.70 5.94 -1.69
C PHE A 105 6.36 5.46 -1.12
N PHE A 106 5.68 4.57 -1.84
CA PHE A 106 4.39 4.04 -1.41
C PHE A 106 4.51 3.22 -0.12
N HIS A 107 5.47 2.29 -0.04
CA HIS A 107 5.66 1.47 1.16
C HIS A 107 6.16 2.28 2.35
N SER A 108 6.97 3.31 2.11
CA SER A 108 7.51 4.15 3.19
C SER A 108 6.47 5.05 3.84
N SER A 109 5.49 5.50 3.07
CA SER A 109 4.48 6.44 3.58
C SER A 109 3.61 5.85 4.69
N LEU A 110 3.26 4.57 4.63
CA LEU A 110 2.35 3.96 5.60
C LEU A 110 2.93 3.85 7.01
N PRO A 111 4.13 3.29 7.26
CA PRO A 111 4.66 3.20 8.63
C PRO A 111 4.91 4.56 9.27
N ILE A 112 5.35 5.55 8.49
CA ILE A 112 5.51 6.93 8.97
C ILE A 112 4.14 7.50 9.37
N PHE A 113 3.12 7.29 8.53
CA PHE A 113 1.77 7.76 8.79
C PHE A 113 1.09 7.04 9.97
N GLU A 114 1.34 5.75 10.16
CA GLU A 114 0.88 4.98 11.33
C GLU A 114 1.51 5.52 12.62
N SER A 115 2.82 5.76 12.62
CA SER A 115 3.53 6.39 13.75
C SER A 115 2.94 7.77 14.07
N TYR A 116 2.71 8.60 13.06
CA TYR A 116 2.06 9.90 13.21
C TYR A 116 0.64 9.78 13.78
N THR A 117 -0.16 8.84 13.27
CA THR A 117 -1.55 8.60 13.72
C THR A 117 -1.57 8.20 15.20
N LEU A 118 -0.75 7.23 15.60
CA LEU A 118 -0.69 6.78 16.99
C LEU A 118 -0.21 7.88 17.94
N THR A 119 0.76 8.70 17.49
CA THR A 119 1.25 9.83 18.28
C THR A 119 0.17 10.92 18.39
N SER A 120 -0.62 11.15 17.33
CA SER A 120 -1.72 12.13 17.29
C SER A 120 -2.85 11.76 18.26
N LEU A 121 -3.11 10.46 18.46
CA LEU A 121 -4.19 9.97 19.31
C LEU A 121 -3.90 10.06 20.81
N LYS A 122 -2.62 10.18 21.23
CA LYS A 122 -2.20 10.27 22.64
C LYS A 122 -2.86 9.18 23.51
N SER A 123 -3.84 9.54 24.35
CA SER A 123 -4.57 8.64 25.25
C SER A 123 -5.75 7.91 24.58
N ASP A 124 -6.23 8.37 23.42
CA ASP A 124 -7.36 7.80 22.69
C ASP A 124 -6.91 6.74 21.65
N LYS A 125 -6.01 5.84 22.07
CA LYS A 125 -5.52 4.76 21.19
C LYS A 125 -6.62 3.78 20.77
N ALA A 126 -7.69 3.68 21.55
CA ALA A 126 -8.86 2.86 21.24
C ALA A 126 -9.57 3.30 19.95
N SER A 127 -9.46 4.59 19.58
CA SER A 127 -10.03 5.11 18.33
C SER A 127 -9.22 4.75 17.07
N TYR A 128 -8.01 4.19 17.22
CA TYR A 128 -7.17 3.78 16.08
C TYR A 128 -7.89 2.80 15.16
N GLY A 129 -8.56 1.79 15.71
CA GLY A 129 -9.29 0.79 14.93
C GLY A 129 -10.38 1.42 14.04
N LYS A 130 -11.13 2.40 14.58
CA LYS A 130 -12.15 3.14 13.83
C LYS A 130 -11.56 3.97 12.70
N ILE A 131 -10.38 4.55 12.92
CA ILE A 131 -9.67 5.33 11.89
C ILE A 131 -9.16 4.40 10.78
N ARG A 132 -8.54 3.27 11.17
CA ARG A 132 -7.94 2.30 10.25
C ARG A 132 -8.96 1.52 9.42
N LEU A 133 -10.17 1.33 9.94
CA LEU A 133 -11.30 0.71 9.24
C LEU A 133 -11.60 1.37 7.89
N TRP A 134 -11.47 2.70 7.81
CA TRP A 134 -11.65 3.44 6.55
C TRP A 134 -10.66 3.02 5.46
N GLY A 135 -9.50 2.48 5.83
CA GLY A 135 -8.60 1.85 4.87
C GLY A 135 -9.21 0.61 4.22
N SER A 136 -9.85 -0.28 4.98
CA SER A 136 -10.54 -1.46 4.42
C SER A 136 -11.71 -1.06 3.53
N VAL A 137 -12.47 -0.02 3.93
CA VAL A 137 -13.54 0.55 3.08
C VAL A 137 -12.96 1.10 1.78
N GLY A 138 -11.85 1.85 1.86
CA GLY A 138 -11.15 2.39 0.70
C GLY A 138 -10.69 1.30 -0.26
N PHE A 139 -10.11 0.21 0.26
CA PHE A 139 -9.73 -0.96 -0.53
C PHE A 139 -10.94 -1.59 -1.24
N ILE A 140 -12.01 -1.92 -0.51
CA ILE A 140 -13.20 -2.59 -1.08
C ILE A 140 -13.82 -1.74 -2.19
N LEU A 141 -14.08 -0.46 -1.92
CA LEU A 141 -14.72 0.42 -2.89
C LEU A 141 -13.84 0.61 -4.14
N SER A 142 -12.54 0.70 -3.96
CA SER A 142 -11.62 0.93 -5.07
C SER A 142 -11.49 -0.32 -5.96
N VAL A 143 -11.39 -1.51 -5.37
CA VAL A 143 -11.39 -2.80 -6.09
C VAL A 143 -12.65 -2.94 -6.94
N LEU A 144 -13.82 -2.76 -6.33
CA LEU A 144 -15.11 -2.92 -7.02
C LEU A 144 -15.31 -1.88 -8.13
N LEU A 145 -15.00 -0.61 -7.85
CA LEU A 145 -15.13 0.47 -8.83
C LEU A 145 -14.23 0.24 -10.03
N VAL A 146 -12.97 -0.15 -9.81
CA VAL A 146 -12.03 -0.38 -10.90
C VAL A 146 -12.34 -1.66 -11.66
N GLY A 147 -12.79 -2.72 -11.00
CA GLY A 147 -13.29 -3.91 -11.68
C GLY A 147 -14.39 -3.60 -12.69
N PHE A 148 -15.38 -2.81 -12.27
CA PHE A 148 -16.46 -2.36 -13.14
C PHE A 148 -15.96 -1.46 -14.30
N LEU A 149 -15.12 -0.46 -13.99
CA LEU A 149 -14.62 0.47 -15.01
C LEU A 149 -13.72 -0.22 -16.03
N VAL A 150 -12.85 -1.14 -15.59
CA VAL A 150 -11.97 -1.91 -16.47
C VAL A 150 -12.75 -2.89 -17.33
N ASP A 151 -13.81 -3.52 -16.81
CA ASP A 151 -14.71 -4.35 -17.65
C ASP A 151 -15.37 -3.54 -18.77
N LYS A 152 -15.77 -2.29 -18.47
CA LYS A 152 -16.49 -1.45 -19.43
C LYS A 152 -15.58 -0.74 -20.44
N HIS A 153 -14.41 -0.29 -20.00
CA HIS A 153 -13.53 0.59 -20.77
C HIS A 153 -12.18 -0.05 -21.12
N GLY A 154 -11.92 -1.28 -20.67
CA GLY A 154 -10.68 -2.01 -20.89
C GLY A 154 -9.57 -1.67 -19.88
N LEU A 155 -8.45 -2.40 -19.95
CA LEU A 155 -7.31 -2.22 -19.04
C LEU A 155 -6.49 -0.95 -19.31
N ALA A 156 -6.65 -0.29 -20.46
CA ALA A 156 -5.92 0.92 -20.81
C ALA A 156 -6.17 2.10 -19.84
N ILE A 157 -7.31 2.13 -19.15
CA ILE A 157 -7.63 3.18 -18.18
C ILE A 157 -6.96 2.97 -16.81
N PHE A 158 -6.44 1.78 -16.54
CA PHE A 158 -5.93 1.41 -15.21
C PHE A 158 -4.83 2.34 -14.67
N PRO A 159 -3.79 2.72 -15.45
CA PRO A 159 -2.77 3.65 -14.96
C PRO A 159 -3.32 5.01 -14.57
N TRP A 160 -4.33 5.50 -15.30
CA TRP A 160 -4.98 6.78 -15.05
C TRP A 160 -5.84 6.74 -13.79
N LEU A 161 -6.51 5.62 -13.52
CA LEU A 161 -7.24 5.41 -12.25
C LEU A 161 -6.28 5.38 -11.06
N LEU A 162 -5.14 4.67 -11.18
CA LEU A 162 -4.09 4.67 -10.17
C LEU A 162 -3.55 6.08 -9.92
N LEU A 163 -3.23 6.80 -10.99
CA LEU A 163 -2.74 8.17 -10.91
C LEU A 163 -3.73 9.10 -10.21
N PHE A 164 -5.01 9.03 -10.60
CA PHE A 164 -6.09 9.80 -9.98
C PHE A 164 -6.18 9.52 -8.48
N THR A 165 -6.19 8.25 -8.07
CA THR A 165 -6.24 7.89 -6.64
C THR A 165 -4.99 8.34 -5.88
N ALA A 166 -3.80 8.30 -6.49
CA ALA A 166 -2.57 8.79 -5.89
C ALA A 166 -2.57 10.31 -5.67
N VAL A 167 -3.17 11.08 -6.58
CA VAL A 167 -3.40 12.52 -6.36
C VAL A 167 -4.30 12.75 -5.15
N LEU A 168 -5.36 11.94 -4.96
CA LEU A 168 -6.24 12.06 -3.80
C LEU A 168 -5.50 11.74 -2.49
N VAL A 169 -4.59 10.75 -2.48
CA VAL A 169 -3.71 10.50 -1.31
C VAL A 169 -2.90 11.75 -1.00
N TRP A 170 -2.21 12.30 -1.99
CA TRP A 170 -1.38 13.49 -1.79
C TRP A 170 -2.21 14.68 -1.29
N LEU A 171 -3.33 15.00 -1.95
CA LEU A 171 -4.22 16.09 -1.54
C LEU A 171 -4.75 15.89 -0.11
N SER A 172 -5.18 14.67 0.24
CA SER A 172 -5.66 14.37 1.60
C SER A 172 -4.57 14.58 2.66
N SER A 173 -3.31 14.27 2.32
CA SER A 173 -2.16 14.45 3.22
C SER A 173 -1.82 15.92 3.49
N LEU A 174 -2.16 16.85 2.59
CA LEU A 174 -1.85 18.28 2.73
C LEU A 174 -2.59 18.93 3.91
N PHE A 175 -3.74 18.37 4.31
CA PHE A 175 -4.58 18.88 5.41
C PHE A 175 -4.11 18.50 6.81
N LEU A 176 -3.06 17.70 6.91
CA LEU A 176 -2.40 17.29 8.14
C LEU A 176 -1.08 18.05 8.32
N PHE A 177 -0.75 18.42 9.54
CA PHE A 177 0.42 19.21 9.86
C PHE A 177 1.26 18.54 10.93
N ASP A 178 2.57 18.71 10.83
CA ASP A 178 3.50 18.29 11.88
C ASP A 178 3.18 19.04 13.17
N PHE A 179 3.22 18.33 14.29
CA PHE A 179 3.12 18.91 15.62
C PHE A 179 4.39 18.58 16.40
N SER A 180 4.77 19.44 17.34
CA SER A 180 5.96 19.22 18.16
C SER A 180 5.74 17.96 19.01
N VAL A 181 6.48 16.91 18.70
CA VAL A 181 6.58 15.71 19.53
C VAL A 181 7.78 15.90 20.46
N THR A 182 7.54 15.90 21.76
CA THR A 182 8.61 15.84 22.75
C THR A 182 9.34 14.52 22.53
N LYS A 183 10.59 14.55 22.05
CA LYS A 183 11.41 13.35 21.88
C LYS A 183 11.55 12.67 23.25
N THR A 184 10.79 11.60 23.48
CA THR A 184 11.05 10.72 24.61
C THR A 184 12.41 10.06 24.38
N ALA A 185 13.28 10.13 25.37
CA ALA A 185 14.62 9.55 25.31
C ALA A 185 14.54 8.10 24.84
N THR A 186 15.12 7.82 23.68
CA THR A 186 15.21 6.46 23.15
C THR A 186 16.19 5.67 24.00
N ILE A 187 15.72 4.65 24.69
CA ILE A 187 16.58 3.64 25.29
C ILE A 187 17.30 2.94 24.13
N PRO A 188 18.64 2.89 24.10
CA PRO A 188 19.38 2.21 23.04
C PRO A 188 19.22 0.71 23.21
N HIS A 189 18.10 0.17 22.74
CA HIS A 189 17.96 -1.27 22.58
C HIS A 189 18.75 -1.68 21.34
N ASN A 190 19.68 -2.62 21.54
CA ASN A 190 20.42 -3.21 20.45
C ASN A 190 19.45 -4.03 19.58
N PHE A 191 19.00 -3.48 18.45
CA PHE A 191 18.08 -4.11 17.51
C PHE A 191 18.51 -5.56 17.14
N ILE A 192 19.82 -5.78 16.97
CA ILE A 192 20.38 -7.08 16.62
C ILE A 192 20.19 -8.09 17.77
N SER A 193 20.25 -7.65 19.03
CA SER A 193 20.05 -8.55 20.18
C SER A 193 18.59 -9.01 20.30
N VAL A 194 17.63 -8.21 19.82
CA VAL A 194 16.21 -8.60 19.74
C VAL A 194 16.00 -9.62 18.62
N ILE A 195 16.56 -9.37 17.43
CA ILE A 195 16.44 -10.30 16.28
C ILE A 195 17.03 -11.68 16.60
N LYS A 196 18.15 -11.74 17.32
CA LYS A 196 18.83 -13.01 17.64
C LYS A 196 18.06 -13.92 18.60
N LYS A 197 16.96 -13.45 19.20
CA LYS A 197 16.15 -14.28 20.09
C LYS A 197 15.45 -15.39 19.28
N PRO A 198 15.50 -16.67 19.71
CA PRO A 198 14.98 -17.79 18.91
C PRO A 198 13.49 -17.67 18.56
N HIS A 199 12.66 -17.13 19.46
CA HIS A 199 11.24 -16.88 19.19
C HIS A 199 11.01 -15.76 18.16
N VAL A 200 11.88 -14.75 18.12
CA VAL A 200 11.81 -13.68 17.09
C VAL A 200 12.23 -14.24 15.74
N ILE A 201 13.29 -15.06 15.68
CA ILE A 201 13.69 -15.75 14.45
C ILE A 201 12.57 -16.66 13.95
N ALA A 202 11.97 -17.47 14.82
CA ALA A 202 10.84 -18.33 14.46
C ALA A 202 9.66 -17.52 13.89
N LEU A 203 9.31 -16.40 14.54
CA LEU A 203 8.27 -15.49 14.05
C LEU A 203 8.62 -14.92 12.67
N LEU A 204 9.86 -14.49 12.45
CA LEU A 204 10.33 -13.96 11.17
C LEU A 204 10.31 -15.02 10.06
N ILE A 205 10.71 -16.27 10.37
CA ILE A 205 10.67 -17.39 9.41
C ILE A 205 9.22 -17.71 9.04
N VAL A 206 8.33 -17.85 10.03
CA VAL A 206 6.91 -18.12 9.77
C VAL A 206 6.29 -16.99 8.95
N GLY A 207 6.55 -15.74 9.31
CA GLY A 207 6.13 -14.58 8.54
C GLY A 207 6.66 -14.60 7.11
N MET A 208 7.95 -14.94 6.92
CA MET A 208 8.55 -15.07 5.60
C MET A 208 7.87 -16.15 4.76
N LEU A 209 7.58 -17.32 5.33
CA LEU A 209 6.90 -18.41 4.63
C LEU A 209 5.47 -18.01 4.22
N ILE A 210 4.72 -17.34 5.11
CA ILE A 210 3.38 -16.82 4.79
C ILE A 210 3.46 -15.81 3.64
N GLN A 211 4.40 -14.87 3.70
CA GLN A 211 4.60 -13.86 2.66
C GLN A 211 5.03 -14.48 1.32
N PHE A 212 5.87 -15.52 1.37
CA PHE A 212 6.30 -16.26 0.19
C PHE A 212 5.11 -16.93 -0.51
N SER A 213 4.24 -17.61 0.25
CA SER A 213 3.01 -18.20 -0.30
C SER A 213 2.09 -17.15 -0.94
N HIS A 214 1.99 -15.96 -0.35
CA HIS A 214 1.18 -14.87 -0.89
C HIS A 214 1.78 -14.20 -2.13
N GLY A 215 3.09 -14.31 -2.36
CA GLY A 215 3.74 -13.69 -3.52
C GLY A 215 3.15 -14.16 -4.85
N THR A 216 2.97 -15.48 -5.00
CA THR A 216 2.33 -16.08 -6.18
C THR A 216 0.88 -15.66 -6.30
N TYR A 217 0.15 -15.62 -5.18
CA TYR A 217 -1.24 -15.20 -5.14
C TYR A 217 -1.41 -13.75 -5.63
N TYR A 218 -0.66 -12.80 -5.07
CA TYR A 218 -0.77 -11.39 -5.46
C TYR A 218 -0.36 -11.13 -6.92
N GLY A 219 0.61 -11.87 -7.47
CA GLY A 219 1.06 -11.67 -8.85
C GLY A 219 0.15 -12.28 -9.90
N PHE A 220 -0.41 -13.47 -9.63
CA PHE A 220 -1.04 -14.31 -10.66
C PHE A 220 -2.50 -14.68 -10.43
N TYR A 221 -3.07 -14.44 -9.24
CA TYR A 221 -4.45 -14.86 -8.95
C TYR A 221 -5.48 -14.26 -9.92
N SER A 222 -5.41 -12.95 -10.17
CA SER A 222 -6.33 -12.28 -11.10
C SER A 222 -6.12 -12.71 -12.55
N ILE A 223 -4.88 -13.02 -12.95
CA ILE A 223 -4.55 -13.55 -14.28
C ILE A 223 -5.20 -14.93 -14.44
N PHE A 224 -4.98 -15.83 -13.47
CA PHE A 224 -5.58 -17.16 -13.45
C PHE A 224 -7.10 -17.14 -13.57
N LEU A 225 -7.77 -16.24 -12.83
CA LEU A 225 -9.23 -16.10 -12.92
C LEU A 225 -9.67 -15.54 -14.28
N ALA A 226 -8.92 -14.60 -14.85
CA ALA A 226 -9.22 -14.07 -16.17
C ALA A 226 -9.09 -15.14 -17.26
N ASP A 227 -8.04 -15.96 -17.20
CA ASP A 227 -7.82 -17.10 -18.10
C ASP A 227 -8.93 -18.15 -17.97
N ALA A 228 -9.48 -18.32 -16.77
CA ALA A 228 -10.63 -19.17 -16.50
C ALA A 228 -11.97 -18.58 -16.98
N GLY A 229 -11.96 -17.39 -17.60
CA GLY A 229 -13.14 -16.75 -18.20
C GLY A 229 -13.94 -15.84 -17.24
N TYR A 230 -13.43 -15.53 -16.06
CA TYR A 230 -14.09 -14.59 -15.15
C TYR A 230 -13.92 -13.14 -15.62
N SER A 231 -15.00 -12.36 -15.54
CA SER A 231 -14.93 -10.91 -15.78
C SER A 231 -14.13 -10.19 -14.69
N LYS A 232 -13.63 -8.98 -14.98
CA LYS A 232 -12.84 -8.19 -14.01
C LYS A 232 -13.69 -7.74 -12.81
N THR A 233 -15.00 -7.59 -13.01
CA THR A 233 -15.98 -7.37 -11.94
C THR A 233 -16.13 -8.61 -11.05
N ALA A 234 -16.20 -9.81 -11.62
CA ALA A 234 -16.25 -11.04 -10.84
C ALA A 234 -14.96 -11.24 -10.02
N ILE A 235 -13.80 -10.97 -10.64
CA ILE A 235 -12.50 -10.96 -9.95
C ILE A 235 -12.52 -9.95 -8.79
N ALA A 236 -13.07 -8.75 -8.99
CA ALA A 236 -13.20 -7.71 -7.96
C ALA A 236 -13.98 -8.20 -6.73
N TRP A 237 -15.11 -8.89 -6.96
CA TRP A 237 -15.91 -9.47 -5.89
C TRP A 237 -15.18 -10.57 -5.13
N LEU A 238 -14.42 -11.42 -5.83
CA LEU A 238 -13.63 -12.47 -5.21
C LEU A 238 -12.54 -11.91 -4.28
N TRP A 239 -11.84 -10.85 -4.70
CA TRP A 239 -10.92 -10.10 -3.82
C TRP A 239 -11.62 -9.47 -2.62
N THR A 240 -12.84 -8.95 -2.83
CA THR A 240 -13.63 -8.30 -1.78
C THR A 240 -14.06 -9.27 -0.68
N ILE A 241 -14.41 -10.52 -1.03
CA ILE A 241 -14.83 -11.54 -0.07
C ILE A 241 -13.74 -11.79 0.98
N SER A 242 -12.46 -11.83 0.58
CA SER A 242 -11.34 -12.00 1.50
C SER A 242 -11.26 -10.89 2.54
N VAL A 243 -11.47 -9.64 2.13
CA VAL A 243 -11.44 -8.48 3.04
C VAL A 243 -12.68 -8.43 3.93
N LEU A 244 -13.85 -8.81 3.42
CA LEU A 244 -15.06 -8.92 4.25
C LEU A 244 -14.92 -9.99 5.33
N ALA A 245 -14.31 -11.13 5.00
CA ALA A 245 -14.00 -12.17 5.98
C ALA A 245 -13.01 -11.67 7.05
N GLU A 246 -11.98 -10.93 6.64
CA GLU A 246 -11.02 -10.28 7.56
C GLU A 246 -11.71 -9.31 8.53
N ILE A 247 -12.60 -8.45 8.02
CA ILE A 247 -13.40 -7.52 8.86
C ILE A 247 -14.26 -8.30 9.86
N GLY A 248 -14.91 -9.38 9.43
CA GLY A 248 -15.75 -10.21 10.30
C GLY A 248 -14.96 -10.85 11.45
N VAL A 249 -13.74 -11.32 11.19
CA VAL A 249 -12.86 -11.88 12.23
C VAL A 249 -12.39 -10.81 13.21
N PHE A 250 -12.07 -9.59 12.74
CA PHE A 250 -11.61 -8.51 13.62
C PHE A 250 -12.70 -7.84 14.46
N GLN A 251 -13.98 -8.08 14.16
CA GLN A 251 -15.11 -7.58 14.97
C GLN A 251 -15.50 -8.52 16.11
N TRP A 252 -14.90 -9.71 16.19
CA TRP A 252 -15.09 -10.69 17.26
C TRP A 252 -13.96 -10.58 18.30
#